data_AF-A0A261B1Q9-F1
#
_entry.id   AF-A0A261B1Q9-F1
#
_cell.length_a   1.000
_cell.length_b   1.000
_cell.length_c   1.000
_cell.angle_alpha   90.00
_cell.angle_beta   90.00
_cell.angle_gamma   90.00
#
_symmetry.space_group_name_H-M   'P 1'
#
loop_
_entity.id
_entity.type
_entity.pdbx_description
1 polymer ?
#
loop_
_entity_poly.entity_id
_entity_poly.type
_entity_poly.pdbx_seq_one_letter_code
_entity_poly.pdbx_strand_id
1 'polypeptide(L)'
;MSGVPGGPSKKSSSRTMATKKLIIDEFKRRLRDNIKSLNDNFFHIIQAAKVSPDDNAYKNQTGKMAEFYTTKNEMAVRAQLMVRASDELLRLTTDLKEFLILHDFHFLTHNIKSAEAQCEDELRKQSQFHQAIDSDVSNMLLDLEREIGENFYLRHT
;
A
#
# COMPACT_ATOMS: atom_id res chain seq x y z
N MET A 1 -20.84 -31.07 -23.74
CA MET A 1 -20.01 -29.89 -24.02
C MET A 1 -20.45 -28.77 -23.10
N SER A 2 -19.69 -28.52 -22.04
CA SER A 2 -19.98 -27.43 -21.10
C SER A 2 -18.67 -26.73 -20.80
N GLY A 3 -18.47 -25.58 -21.45
CA GLY A 3 -17.30 -24.73 -21.25
C GLY A 3 -17.36 -24.06 -19.88
N VAL A 4 -16.30 -24.25 -19.09
CA VAL A 4 -16.08 -23.52 -17.84
C VAL A 4 -15.52 -22.13 -18.20
N PRO A 5 -16.15 -21.01 -17.80
CA PRO A 5 -15.59 -19.68 -18.06
C PRO A 5 -14.40 -19.43 -17.13
N GLY A 6 -13.27 -19.03 -17.72
CA GLY A 6 -12.05 -18.64 -17.02
C GLY A 6 -12.25 -17.48 -16.04
N GLY A 7 -11.63 -17.61 -14.87
CA GLY A 7 -11.77 -16.66 -13.75
C GLY A 7 -11.15 -15.26 -13.99
N PRO A 8 -11.63 -14.23 -13.26
CA PRO A 8 -11.24 -12.83 -13.46
C PRO A 8 -10.04 -12.39 -12.61
N SER A 9 -9.04 -13.25 -12.36
CA SER A 9 -7.98 -12.95 -11.38
C SER A 9 -6.82 -12.11 -11.93
N LYS A 10 -6.51 -12.16 -13.24
CA LYS A 10 -5.32 -11.48 -13.79
C LYS A 10 -5.49 -9.98 -14.09
N LYS A 11 -6.70 -9.52 -14.43
CA LYS A 11 -6.93 -8.10 -14.82
C LYS A 11 -6.97 -7.14 -13.63
N SER A 12 -7.41 -7.61 -12.45
CA SER A 12 -7.50 -6.80 -11.22
C SER A 12 -6.12 -6.42 -10.68
N SER A 13 -5.20 -7.39 -10.58
CA SER A 13 -3.85 -7.18 -10.05
C SER A 13 -3.03 -6.15 -10.85
N SER A 14 -3.11 -6.19 -12.18
CA SER A 14 -2.39 -5.24 -13.06
C SER A 14 -2.85 -3.79 -12.90
N ARG A 15 -4.14 -3.57 -12.62
CA ARG A 15 -4.70 -2.22 -12.42
C ARG A 15 -4.23 -1.64 -11.10
N THR A 16 -4.23 -2.45 -10.03
CA THR A 16 -3.73 -2.04 -8.71
C THR A 16 -2.24 -1.71 -8.73
N MET A 17 -1.44 -2.49 -9.48
CA MET A 17 0.00 -2.22 -9.67
C MET A 17 0.27 -0.92 -10.44
N ALA A 18 -0.52 -0.63 -11.48
CA ALA A 18 -0.41 0.63 -12.22
C ALA A 18 -0.73 1.84 -11.32
N THR A 19 -1.77 1.75 -10.49
CA THR A 19 -2.13 2.81 -9.54
C THR A 19 -1.05 3.03 -8.49
N LYS A 20 -0.46 1.95 -7.93
CA LYS A 20 0.68 2.04 -6.99
C LYS A 20 1.86 2.79 -7.59
N LYS A 21 2.22 2.47 -8.84
CA LYS A 21 3.33 3.12 -9.53
C LYS A 21 3.08 4.62 -9.71
N LEU A 22 1.88 5.01 -10.13
CA LEU A 22 1.51 6.41 -10.29
C LEU A 22 1.59 7.19 -8.96
N ILE A 23 1.15 6.59 -7.85
CA ILE A 23 1.25 7.19 -6.51
C ILE A 23 2.72 7.39 -6.12
N ILE A 24 3.57 6.37 -6.35
CA ILE A 24 5.01 6.46 -6.05
C ILE A 24 5.69 7.54 -6.90
N ASP A 25 5.34 7.63 -8.19
CA ASP A 25 5.92 8.65 -9.08
C ASP A 25 5.49 10.07 -8.66
N GLU A 26 4.26 10.23 -8.17
CA GLU A 26 3.78 11.49 -7.58
C GLU A 26 4.52 11.85 -6.28
N PHE A 27 4.75 10.89 -5.38
CA PHE A 27 5.55 11.12 -4.17
C PHE A 27 6.99 11.54 -4.51
N LYS A 28 7.62 10.89 -5.49
CA LYS A 28 8.95 11.28 -5.97
C LYS A 28 8.97 12.68 -6.56
N ARG A 29 7.91 13.06 -7.30
CA ARG A 29 7.77 14.41 -7.85
C ARG A 29 7.66 15.44 -6.73
N ARG A 30 6.73 15.25 -5.78
CA ARG A 30 6.56 16.13 -4.61
C ARG A 30 7.85 16.28 -3.82
N LEU A 31 8.62 15.21 -3.62
CA LEU A 31 9.92 15.27 -2.94
C LEU A 31 10.91 16.18 -3.68
N ARG A 32 11.10 15.95 -4.99
CA ARG A 32 12.03 16.74 -5.81
C ARG A 32 11.63 18.21 -5.87
N ASP A 33 10.35 18.49 -6.09
CA ASP A 33 9.84 19.85 -6.24
C ASP A 33 10.03 20.66 -4.95
N ASN A 34 9.76 20.06 -3.79
CA ASN A 34 9.92 20.73 -2.50
C ASN A 34 11.40 20.91 -2.10
N ILE A 35 12.27 19.92 -2.36
CA ILE A 35 13.73 20.08 -2.14
C ILE A 35 14.28 21.19 -3.04
N LYS A 36 13.85 21.23 -4.30
CA LYS A 36 14.25 22.29 -5.23
C LYS A 36 13.79 23.67 -4.73
N SER A 37 12.53 23.78 -4.31
CA SER A 37 12.00 25.02 -3.73
C SER A 37 12.80 25.49 -2.51
N LEU A 38 13.19 24.58 -1.61
CA LEU A 38 14.04 24.92 -0.46
C LEU A 38 15.38 25.49 -0.90
N ASN A 39 16.08 24.78 -1.79
CA ASN A 39 17.41 25.17 -2.24
C ASN A 39 17.40 26.48 -3.03
N ASP A 40 16.48 26.63 -3.98
CA ASP A 40 16.40 27.82 -4.84
C ASP A 40 16.08 29.07 -3.99
N ASN A 41 15.10 28.98 -3.09
CA ASN A 41 14.75 30.11 -2.21
C ASN A 41 15.87 30.46 -1.24
N PHE A 42 16.54 29.47 -0.66
CA PHE A 42 17.68 29.71 0.22
C PHE A 42 18.83 30.39 -0.53
N PHE A 43 19.16 29.89 -1.73
CA PHE A 43 20.18 30.49 -2.58
C PHE A 43 19.88 31.96 -2.86
N HIS A 44 18.64 32.29 -3.26
CA HIS A 44 18.26 33.68 -3.53
C HIS A 44 18.30 34.58 -2.29
N ILE A 45 17.97 34.07 -1.10
CA ILE A 45 18.14 34.82 0.16
C ILE A 45 19.61 35.16 0.38
N ILE A 46 20.52 34.21 0.18
CA ILE A 46 21.96 34.44 0.33
C ILE A 46 22.47 35.47 -0.69
N GLN A 47 22.00 35.38 -1.95
CA GLN A 47 22.37 36.34 -2.99
C GLN A 47 21.90 37.76 -2.65
N ALA A 48 20.68 37.91 -2.13
CA ALA A 48 20.12 39.20 -1.72
C ALA A 48 20.79 39.78 -0.47
N ALA A 49 21.29 38.93 0.44
CA ALA A 49 21.98 39.34 1.66
C ALA A 49 23.44 39.79 1.42
N LYS A 50 23.99 39.59 0.22
CA LYS A 50 25.39 39.89 -0.09
C LYS A 50 25.61 41.41 -0.11
N VAL A 51 26.42 41.91 0.82
CA VAL A 51 26.83 43.32 0.87
C VAL A 51 27.85 43.60 -0.22
N SER A 52 27.56 44.55 -1.11
CA SER A 52 28.54 45.02 -2.11
C SER A 52 29.46 46.07 -1.48
N PRO A 53 30.80 45.96 -1.63
CA PRO A 53 31.73 46.96 -1.12
C PRO A 53 31.59 48.33 -1.77
N ASP A 54 31.01 48.39 -2.98
CA ASP A 54 30.72 49.65 -3.71
C ASP A 54 29.39 50.30 -3.31
N ASP A 55 28.65 49.68 -2.38
CA ASP A 55 27.38 50.22 -1.89
C ASP A 55 27.63 51.36 -0.90
N ASN A 56 28.22 52.44 -1.43
CA ASN A 56 28.40 53.71 -0.76
C ASN A 56 27.01 54.26 -0.42
N ALA A 57 26.54 53.92 0.78
CA ALA A 57 25.22 54.20 1.33
C ALA A 57 24.88 55.70 1.46
N TYR A 58 25.82 56.61 1.14
CA TYR A 58 25.71 58.04 1.40
C TYR A 58 25.28 58.92 0.22
N LYS A 59 25.13 58.39 -1.01
CA LYS A 59 24.98 59.25 -2.21
C LYS A 59 23.58 59.39 -2.82
N ASN A 60 22.59 58.57 -2.45
CA ASN A 60 21.21 58.72 -2.94
C ASN A 60 20.20 58.09 -1.97
N GLN A 61 19.62 58.92 -1.09
CA GLN A 61 18.85 58.43 0.07
C GLN A 61 17.41 58.02 -0.29
N THR A 62 16.80 58.61 -1.33
CA THR A 62 15.37 58.40 -1.63
C THR A 62 15.09 57.18 -2.52
N GLY A 63 15.95 56.90 -3.51
CA GLY A 63 15.80 55.74 -4.40
C GLY A 63 16.16 54.41 -3.72
N LYS A 64 17.16 54.41 -2.83
CA LYS A 64 17.64 53.21 -2.14
C LYS A 64 16.67 52.66 -1.09
N MET A 65 15.74 53.48 -0.57
CA MET A 65 14.74 52.99 0.40
C MET A 65 13.75 52.03 -0.25
N ALA A 66 13.26 52.34 -1.45
CA ALA A 66 12.33 51.47 -2.17
C ALA A 66 12.98 50.12 -2.53
N GLU A 67 14.23 50.13 -2.98
CA GLU A 67 15.02 48.92 -3.29
C GLU A 67 15.28 48.07 -2.04
N PHE A 68 15.60 48.72 -0.92
CA PHE A 68 15.77 48.06 0.37
C PHE A 68 14.49 47.34 0.82
N TYR A 69 13.35 48.02 0.81
CA TYR A 69 12.07 47.41 1.21
C TYR A 69 11.65 46.30 0.24
N THR A 70 11.89 46.47 -1.06
CA THR A 70 11.63 45.43 -2.07
C THR A 70 12.44 44.17 -1.77
N THR A 71 13.76 44.31 -1.57
CA THR A 71 14.66 43.19 -1.24
C THR A 71 14.28 42.53 0.07
N LYS A 72 13.98 43.33 1.11
CA LYS A 72 13.53 42.83 2.41
C LYS A 72 12.25 41.99 2.29
N ASN A 73 11.26 42.50 1.56
CA ASN A 73 9.98 41.80 1.39
C ASN A 73 10.16 40.53 0.54
N GLU A 74 10.99 40.57 -0.49
CA GLU A 74 11.31 39.39 -1.29
C GLU A 74 11.96 38.29 -0.43
N MET A 75 12.97 38.65 0.39
CA MET A 75 13.61 37.70 1.30
C MET A 75 12.62 37.07 2.29
N ALA A 76 11.69 37.87 2.83
CA ALA A 76 10.63 37.37 3.73
C ALA A 76 9.70 36.37 3.03
N VAL A 77 9.25 36.68 1.81
CA VAL A 77 8.41 35.77 1.00
C VAL A 77 9.16 34.48 0.70
N ARG A 78 10.45 34.55 0.34
CA ARG A 78 11.28 33.36 0.07
C ARG A 78 11.42 32.47 1.31
N ALA A 79 11.63 33.06 2.48
CA ALA A 79 11.67 32.31 3.74
C ALA A 79 10.32 31.61 4.02
N GLN A 80 9.20 32.29 3.76
CA GLN A 80 7.87 31.68 3.88
C GLN A 80 7.66 30.52 2.90
N LEU A 81 8.13 30.64 1.66
CA LEU A 81 8.08 29.55 0.67
C LEU A 81 8.91 28.33 1.11
N MET A 82 10.05 28.55 1.78
CA MET A 82 10.84 27.47 2.37
C MET A 82 10.07 26.76 3.49
N VAL A 83 9.43 27.51 4.41
CA VAL A 83 8.61 26.91 5.48
C VAL A 83 7.48 26.07 4.89
N ARG A 84 6.79 26.59 3.87
CA ARG A 84 5.74 25.85 3.16
C ARG A 84 6.26 24.55 2.54
N ALA A 85 7.43 24.59 1.88
CA ALA A 85 8.03 23.40 1.29
C ALA A 85 8.39 22.35 2.37
N SER A 86 8.88 22.78 3.53
CA SER A 86 9.13 21.90 4.68
C SER A 86 7.86 21.24 5.21
N ASP A 87 6.76 22.00 5.35
CA ASP A 87 5.47 21.45 5.76
C ASP A 87 4.93 20.42 4.76
N GLU A 88 5.09 20.67 3.46
CA GLU A 88 4.72 19.70 2.42
C GLU A 88 5.55 18.41 2.48
N LEU A 89 6.84 18.50 2.83
CA LEU A 89 7.68 17.32 3.07
C LEU A 89 7.25 16.54 4.32
N LEU A 90 6.79 17.22 5.37
CA LEU A 90 6.23 16.57 6.55
C LEU A 90 4.93 15.82 6.20
N ARG A 91 4.02 16.46 5.45
CA ARG A 91 2.79 15.78 4.96
C ARG A 91 3.13 14.60 4.06
N LEU A 92 4.09 14.74 3.15
CA LEU A 92 4.54 13.64 2.30
C LEU A 92 5.01 12.44 3.12
N THR A 93 5.67 12.67 4.26
CA THR A 93 6.08 11.60 5.18
C THR A 93 4.88 10.87 5.80
N THR A 94 3.83 11.61 6.17
CA THR A 94 2.57 11.02 6.64
C THR A 94 1.88 10.21 5.55
N ASP A 95 1.75 10.77 4.34
CA ASP A 95 1.14 10.09 3.20
C ASP A 95 1.88 8.78 2.85
N LEU A 96 3.22 8.77 2.96
CA LEU A 96 4.04 7.57 2.77
C LEU A 96 3.74 6.50 3.83
N LYS A 97 3.60 6.89 5.10
CA LYS A 97 3.24 5.95 6.18
C LYS A 97 1.85 5.35 5.93
N GLU A 98 0.87 6.18 5.60
CA GLU A 98 -0.48 5.72 5.28
C GLU A 98 -0.48 4.78 4.08
N PHE A 99 0.23 5.13 3.01
CA PHE A 99 0.37 4.26 1.84
C PHE A 99 0.99 2.90 2.21
N LEU A 100 2.06 2.87 3.01
CA LEU A 100 2.70 1.62 3.40
C LEU A 100 1.81 0.77 4.30
N ILE A 101 1.14 1.39 5.27
CA ILE A 101 0.26 0.69 6.22
C ILE A 101 -1.00 0.16 5.51
N LEU A 102 -1.74 1.03 4.82
CA LEU A 102 -3.03 0.68 4.22
C LEU A 102 -2.89 -0.26 3.03
N HIS A 103 -1.83 -0.09 2.24
CA HIS A 103 -1.67 -0.89 1.04
C HIS A 103 -1.14 -2.30 1.32
N ASP A 104 -0.46 -2.50 2.46
CA ASP A 104 -0.08 -3.81 2.97
C ASP A 104 -1.31 -4.58 3.49
N PHE A 105 -2.26 -3.91 4.15
CA PHE A 105 -3.50 -4.58 4.60
C PHE A 105 -4.31 -5.21 3.46
N HIS A 106 -4.37 -4.59 2.28
CA HIS A 106 -5.05 -5.21 1.14
C HIS A 106 -4.34 -6.47 0.63
N PHE A 107 -3.00 -6.46 0.62
CA PHE A 107 -2.19 -7.62 0.26
C PHE A 107 -2.34 -8.73 1.31
N LEU A 108 -2.22 -8.38 2.59
CA LEU A 108 -2.40 -9.28 3.71
C LEU A 108 -3.81 -9.90 3.70
N THR A 109 -4.86 -9.08 3.51
CA THR A 109 -6.26 -9.56 3.40
C THR A 109 -6.43 -10.54 2.25
N HIS A 110 -5.79 -10.30 1.10
CA HIS A 110 -5.84 -11.21 -0.02
C HIS A 110 -5.17 -12.55 0.30
N ASN A 111 -3.99 -12.52 0.92
CA ASN A 111 -3.28 -13.73 1.33
C ASN A 111 -4.04 -14.51 2.41
N ILE A 112 -4.66 -13.83 3.39
CA ILE A 112 -5.50 -14.45 4.41
C ILE A 112 -6.68 -15.17 3.75
N LYS A 113 -7.44 -14.48 2.88
CA LYS A 113 -8.56 -15.09 2.16
C LYS A 113 -8.14 -16.28 1.30
N SER A 114 -6.96 -16.21 0.68
CA SER A 114 -6.41 -17.33 -0.09
C SER A 114 -6.06 -18.52 0.81
N ALA A 115 -5.47 -18.27 1.98
CA ALA A 115 -5.12 -19.31 2.94
C ALA A 115 -6.38 -19.95 3.56
N GLU A 116 -7.39 -19.16 3.91
CA GLU A 116 -8.69 -19.64 4.37
C GLU A 116 -9.36 -20.54 3.34
N ALA A 117 -9.39 -20.13 2.06
CA ALA A 117 -9.97 -20.94 1.00
C ALA A 117 -9.23 -22.27 0.80
N GLN A 118 -7.89 -22.28 0.90
CA GLN A 118 -7.09 -23.51 0.82
C GLN A 118 -7.35 -24.43 2.02
N CYS A 119 -7.46 -23.86 3.23
CA CYS A 119 -7.78 -24.60 4.43
C CYS A 119 -9.15 -25.26 4.33
N GLU A 120 -10.18 -24.54 3.86
CA GLU A 120 -11.52 -25.10 3.72
C GLU A 120 -11.60 -26.19 2.64
N ASP A 121 -10.86 -26.04 1.54
CA ASP A 121 -10.78 -27.09 0.50
C ASP A 121 -10.12 -28.37 1.04
N GLU A 122 -9.06 -28.25 1.84
CA GLU A 122 -8.42 -29.40 2.49
C GLU A 122 -9.35 -30.04 3.53
N LEU A 123 -10.04 -29.22 4.33
CA LEU A 123 -11.00 -29.71 5.32
C LEU A 123 -12.14 -30.50 4.67
N ARG A 124 -12.64 -30.03 3.51
CA ARG A 124 -13.65 -30.75 2.73
C ARG A 124 -13.15 -32.10 2.24
N LYS A 125 -11.91 -32.18 1.73
CA LYS A 125 -11.31 -33.45 1.29
C LYS A 125 -11.18 -34.44 2.45
N GLN A 126 -10.67 -33.97 3.59
CA GLN A 126 -10.54 -34.81 4.79
C GLN A 126 -11.88 -35.29 5.33
N SER A 127 -12.90 -34.43 5.27
CA SER A 127 -14.27 -34.81 5.67
C SER A 127 -14.87 -35.85 4.74
N GLN A 128 -14.72 -35.69 3.43
CA GLN A 128 -15.18 -36.68 2.44
C GLN A 128 -14.47 -38.02 2.61
N PHE A 129 -13.16 -38.00 2.87
CA PHE A 129 -12.38 -39.20 3.13
C PHE A 129 -12.86 -39.94 4.39
N HIS A 130 -13.09 -39.23 5.49
CA HIS A 130 -13.66 -39.84 6.70
C HIS A 130 -15.05 -40.43 6.46
N GLN A 131 -15.93 -39.71 5.75
CA GLN A 131 -17.26 -40.22 5.43
C GLN A 131 -17.22 -41.50 4.59
N ALA A 132 -16.25 -41.61 3.67
CA ALA A 132 -16.05 -42.83 2.89
C ALA A 132 -15.64 -44.00 3.77
N ILE A 133 -14.68 -43.79 4.69
CA ILE A 133 -14.25 -44.82 5.64
C ILE A 133 -15.40 -45.24 6.55
N ASP A 134 -16.16 -44.30 7.10
CA ASP A 134 -17.30 -44.59 7.97
C ASP A 134 -18.35 -45.45 7.25
N SER A 135 -18.59 -45.15 5.97
CA SER A 135 -19.48 -45.97 5.11
C SER A 135 -18.92 -47.38 4.90
N ASP A 136 -17.63 -47.50 4.60
CA ASP A 136 -16.98 -48.80 4.38
C ASP A 136 -17.00 -49.67 5.64
N VAL A 137 -16.76 -49.07 6.81
CA VAL A 137 -16.84 -49.75 8.11
C VAL A 137 -18.27 -50.19 8.43
N SER A 138 -19.25 -49.31 8.21
CA SER A 138 -20.67 -49.69 8.36
C SER A 138 -21.04 -50.87 7.46
N ASN A 139 -20.60 -50.86 6.20
CA ASN A 139 -20.88 -51.95 5.27
C ASN A 139 -20.23 -53.26 5.73
N MET A 140 -18.97 -53.24 6.18
CA MET A 140 -18.29 -54.42 6.73
C MET A 140 -19.00 -54.97 7.97
N LEU A 141 -19.48 -54.12 8.87
CA LEU A 141 -20.24 -54.53 10.05
C LEU A 141 -21.57 -55.20 9.67
N LEU A 142 -22.30 -54.62 8.73
CA LEU A 142 -23.56 -55.20 8.23
C LEU A 142 -23.34 -56.55 7.54
N ASP A 143 -22.26 -56.70 6.78
CA ASP A 143 -21.91 -57.96 6.14
C ASP A 143 -21.56 -59.03 7.20
N LEU A 144 -20.80 -58.67 8.24
CA LEU A 144 -20.49 -59.56 9.37
C LEU A 144 -21.75 -59.96 10.14
N GLU A 145 -22.64 -59.01 10.45
CA GLU A 145 -23.91 -59.29 11.12
C GLU A 145 -24.78 -60.25 10.30
N ARG A 146 -24.85 -60.06 8.97
CA ARG A 146 -25.56 -60.96 8.06
C ARG A 146 -24.96 -62.35 8.08
N GLU A 147 -23.64 -62.48 7.95
CA GLU A 147 -22.95 -63.77 7.91
C GLU A 147 -23.10 -64.54 9.24
N ILE A 148 -23.03 -63.83 10.38
CA ILE A 148 -23.31 -64.42 11.70
C ILE A 148 -24.78 -64.88 11.77
N GLY A 149 -25.72 -64.04 11.32
CA GLY A 149 -27.13 -64.38 11.23
C GLY A 149 -27.38 -65.67 10.46
N GLU A 150 -26.84 -65.76 9.24
CA GLU A 150 -27.02 -66.88 8.33
C GLU A 150 -26.36 -68.18 8.82
N ASN A 151 -25.20 -68.09 9.48
CA ASN A 151 -24.43 -69.28 9.91
C ASN A 151 -24.75 -69.75 11.33
N PHE A 152 -25.15 -68.86 12.23
CA PHE A 152 -25.42 -69.20 13.63
C PHE A 152 -26.91 -69.26 13.98
N TYR A 153 -27.78 -68.55 13.26
CA TYR A 153 -29.24 -68.63 13.44
C TYR A 153 -29.92 -69.39 12.30
N LEU A 154 -29.63 -70.71 12.17
CA LEU A 154 -30.60 -71.78 11.84
C LEU A 154 -29.89 -73.13 11.58
N ARG A 155 -29.70 -73.90 12.65
CA ARG A 155 -30.11 -75.33 12.71
C ARG A 155 -30.50 -75.71 14.15
N HIS A 156 -31.49 -75.03 14.70
CA HIS A 156 -32.34 -75.63 15.73
C HIS A 156 -33.70 -75.91 15.09
N THR A 157 -33.78 -77.09 14.45
CA THR A 157 -35.01 -77.91 14.48
C THR A 157 -35.31 -78.30 15.93
#